data_AF-A0A0R3RKJ9-F1
#
_entry.id   AF-A0A0R3RKJ9-F1
#
_cell.length_a   1.000
_cell.length_b   1.000
_cell.length_c   1.000
_cell.angle_alpha   90.00
_cell.angle_beta   90.00
_cell.angle_gamma   90.00
#
_symmetry.space_group_name_H-M   'P 1'
#
loop_
_entity.id
_entity.type
_entity.pdbx_description
1 polymer ?
#
loop_
_entity_poly.entity_id
_entity_poly.type
_entity_poly.pdbx_seq_one_letter_code
_entity_poly.pdbx_strand_id
1 'polypeptide(L)'
;KEFSFILLQISRCGYSWCTNQASPLSLCGAVGGLSLFFYPNISVAMYVFWKFIEGFFFSYCKNLVIPYGDIILYALSTGYVAWNAVIEPQTLREGYWKFLVGLTGNKIELLNRRLFDIFGYNSSKKFPHFIPRLDPRFTSFDGIWSVIHHD
;
A
#
# COMPACT_ATOMS: atom_id res chain seq x y z
N LYS A 1 20.29 -0.18 -3.53
CA LYS A 1 19.32 -1.30 -3.71
C LYS A 1 20.00 -2.64 -3.47
N GLU A 2 21.12 -2.92 -4.16
CA GLU A 2 21.94 -4.13 -3.98
C GLU A 2 22.43 -4.35 -2.53
N PHE A 3 22.93 -3.31 -1.86
CA PHE A 3 23.62 -3.43 -0.57
C PHE A 3 22.74 -3.94 0.60
N SER A 4 21.52 -3.41 0.77
CA SER A 4 20.59 -3.86 1.83
C SER A 4 20.09 -5.29 1.60
N PHE A 5 19.97 -5.72 0.35
CA PHE A 5 19.55 -7.07 0.00
C PHE A 5 20.64 -8.10 0.37
N ILE A 6 21.90 -7.77 0.07
CA ILE A 6 23.07 -8.57 0.42
C ILE A 6 23.18 -8.72 1.94
N LEU A 7 22.98 -7.64 2.72
CA LEU A 7 23.04 -7.72 4.19
C LEU A 7 21.97 -8.64 4.81
N LEU A 8 20.76 -8.67 4.26
CA LEU A 8 19.69 -9.57 4.73
C LEU A 8 19.94 -11.03 4.35
N GLN A 9 20.49 -11.29 3.15
CA GLN A 9 20.88 -12.64 2.76
C GLN A 9 22.09 -13.14 3.55
N ILE A 10 23.14 -12.32 3.70
CA ILE A 10 24.33 -12.68 4.47
C ILE A 10 23.97 -12.92 5.94
N SER A 11 23.10 -12.10 6.54
CA SER A 11 22.70 -12.32 7.93
C SER A 11 21.90 -13.62 8.12
N ARG A 12 21.01 -13.98 7.18
CA ARG A 12 20.25 -15.25 7.24
C ARG A 12 21.14 -16.46 7.00
N CYS A 13 21.92 -16.47 5.93
CA CYS A 13 22.82 -17.57 5.59
C CYS A 13 23.93 -17.72 6.62
N GLY A 14 24.51 -16.61 7.11
CA GLY A 14 25.54 -16.59 8.12
C GLY A 14 25.05 -17.11 9.48
N TYR A 15 23.85 -16.72 9.92
CA TYR A 15 23.28 -17.25 11.16
C TYR A 15 22.96 -18.74 11.06
N SER A 16 22.35 -19.17 9.94
CA SER A 16 22.05 -20.59 9.69
C SER A 16 23.31 -21.46 9.60
N TRP A 17 24.40 -20.91 9.06
CA TRP A 17 25.68 -21.60 8.95
C TRP A 17 26.36 -21.75 10.32
N CYS A 18 26.31 -20.73 11.18
CA CYS A 18 26.96 -20.77 12.50
C CYS A 18 26.19 -21.59 13.55
N THR A 19 24.86 -21.67 13.47
CA THR A 19 24.04 -22.26 14.55
C THR A 19 23.34 -23.55 14.15
N ASN A 20 23.38 -23.93 12.86
CA ASN A 20 22.64 -25.09 12.32
C ASN A 20 21.16 -25.09 12.73
N GLN A 21 20.61 -23.90 12.97
CA GLN A 21 19.25 -23.65 13.44
C GLN A 21 18.69 -22.45 12.68
N ALA A 22 17.37 -22.41 12.47
CA ALA A 22 16.74 -21.30 11.79
C ALA A 22 16.93 -20.01 12.58
N SER A 23 17.35 -18.93 11.91
CA SER A 23 17.58 -17.66 12.59
C SER A 23 16.30 -17.09 13.22
N PRO A 24 16.35 -16.60 14.47
CA PRO A 24 15.19 -15.97 15.07
C PRO A 24 14.85 -14.73 14.25
N LEU A 25 13.60 -14.67 13.75
CA LEU A 25 13.11 -13.61 12.87
C LEU A 25 13.39 -12.20 13.43
N SER A 26 13.37 -12.06 14.76
CA SER A 26 13.64 -10.82 15.48
C SER A 26 15.06 -10.28 15.28
N LEU A 27 16.09 -11.14 15.25
CA LEU A 27 17.49 -10.68 15.10
C LEU A 27 17.78 -10.24 13.67
N CYS A 28 17.32 -11.00 12.68
CA CYS A 28 17.46 -10.61 11.27
C CYS A 28 16.65 -9.34 10.95
N GLY A 29 15.47 -9.20 11.54
CA GLY A 29 14.64 -7.99 11.43
C GLY A 29 15.33 -6.76 12.03
N ALA A 30 15.92 -6.89 13.22
CA ALA A 30 16.64 -5.81 13.88
C ALA A 30 17.85 -5.33 13.07
N VAL A 31 18.68 -6.26 12.57
CA VAL A 31 19.84 -5.92 11.73
C VAL A 31 19.40 -5.27 10.41
N GLY A 32 18.33 -5.78 9.80
CA GLY A 32 17.71 -5.16 8.62
C GLY A 32 17.20 -3.74 8.88
N GLY A 33 16.51 -3.53 9.99
CA GLY A 33 16.00 -2.22 10.41
C GLY A 33 17.13 -1.22 10.70
N LEU A 34 18.20 -1.67 11.34
CA LEU A 34 19.37 -0.84 11.66
C LEU A 34 20.10 -0.39 10.38
N SER A 35 20.16 -1.25 9.35
CA SER A 35 20.71 -0.88 8.04
C SER A 35 19.87 0.19 7.32
N LEU A 36 18.56 0.23 7.59
CA LEU A 36 17.61 1.16 6.99
C LEU A 36 17.73 2.57 7.59
N PHE A 37 18.19 2.67 8.84
CA PHE A 37 18.47 3.94 9.51
C PHE A 37 19.64 4.69 8.84
N PHE A 38 20.63 3.96 8.34
CA PHE A 38 21.77 4.54 7.63
C PHE A 38 21.47 4.89 6.16
N TYR A 39 20.59 4.14 5.49
CA TYR A 39 20.22 4.37 4.08
C TYR A 39 18.70 4.41 3.89
N PRO A 40 18.03 5.53 4.24
CA PRO A 40 16.59 5.66 4.10
C PRO A 40 16.19 5.73 2.63
N ASN A 41 15.67 4.62 2.12
CA ASN A 41 15.04 4.55 0.80
C ASN A 41 13.65 3.94 0.97
N ILE A 42 12.58 4.70 0.68
CA ILE A 42 11.19 4.25 0.82
C ILE A 42 10.92 2.93 0.09
N SER A 43 11.45 2.75 -1.12
CA SER A 43 11.26 1.50 -1.87
C SER A 43 11.94 0.29 -1.20
N VAL A 44 13.08 0.49 -0.54
CA VAL A 44 13.80 -0.57 0.16
C VAL A 44 13.11 -0.87 1.49
N ALA A 45 12.70 0.18 2.22
CA ALA A 45 11.94 0.09 3.46
C ALA A 45 10.69 -0.78 3.29
N MET A 46 9.90 -0.47 2.26
CA MET A 46 8.68 -1.19 1.92
C MET A 46 8.96 -2.66 1.59
N TYR A 47 10.03 -2.95 0.84
CA TYR A 47 10.40 -4.32 0.51
C TYR A 47 10.79 -5.14 1.76
N VAL A 48 11.65 -4.57 2.62
CA VAL A 48 12.07 -5.22 3.86
C VAL A 48 10.89 -5.44 4.80
N PHE A 49 10.01 -4.45 4.92
CA PHE A 49 8.77 -4.53 5.70
C PHE A 49 7.86 -5.66 5.17
N TRP A 50 7.69 -5.78 3.86
CA TRP A 50 6.89 -6.85 3.27
C TRP A 50 7.48 -8.24 3.54
N LYS A 51 8.81 -8.39 3.43
CA LYS A 51 9.51 -9.65 3.76
C LYS A 51 9.44 -9.99 5.25
N PHE A 52 9.41 -8.98 6.10
CA PHE A 52 9.16 -9.16 7.53
C PHE A 52 7.75 -9.65 7.79
N ILE A 53 6.73 -9.03 7.19
CA ILE A 53 5.33 -9.49 7.28
C ILE A 53 5.21 -10.94 6.81
N GLU A 54 5.77 -11.29 5.65
CA GLU A 54 5.75 -12.65 5.10
C GLU A 54 6.38 -13.67 6.08
N GLY A 55 7.57 -13.36 6.61
CA GLY A 55 8.24 -14.22 7.57
C GLY A 55 7.49 -14.35 8.91
N PHE A 56 6.90 -13.25 9.37
CA PHE A 56 6.06 -13.23 10.57
C PHE A 56 4.82 -14.10 10.35
N PHE A 57 4.15 -13.94 9.21
CA PHE A 57 2.95 -14.67 8.87
C PHE A 57 3.19 -16.18 8.81
N PHE A 58 4.23 -16.63 8.11
CA PHE A 58 4.57 -18.05 8.06
C PHE A 58 5.00 -18.63 9.42
N SER A 59 5.69 -17.84 10.26
CA SER A 59 6.06 -18.29 11.61
C SER A 59 4.86 -18.36 12.55
N TYR A 60 3.88 -17.47 12.40
CA TYR A 60 2.66 -17.48 13.20
C TYR A 60 1.66 -18.54 12.74
N CYS A 61 1.45 -18.72 11.43
CA CYS A 61 0.59 -19.77 10.89
C CYS A 61 1.09 -21.19 11.20
N LYS A 62 2.40 -21.38 11.43
CA LYS A 62 2.93 -22.66 11.93
C LYS A 62 2.52 -22.97 13.38
N ASN A 63 2.27 -21.94 14.19
CA ASN A 63 1.97 -22.08 15.62
C ASN A 63 0.49 -21.83 15.95
N LEU A 64 -0.27 -21.17 15.08
CA LEU A 64 -1.68 -20.85 15.27
C LEU A 64 -2.54 -21.40 14.12
N VAL A 65 -3.65 -22.05 14.50
CA VAL A 65 -4.71 -22.57 13.61
C VAL A 65 -5.60 -21.41 13.13
N ILE A 66 -5.05 -20.39 12.49
CA ILE A 66 -5.87 -19.39 11.79
C ILE A 66 -6.11 -19.94 10.38
N PRO A 67 -7.31 -20.48 10.08
CA PRO A 67 -7.61 -20.89 8.72
C PRO A 67 -7.59 -19.67 7.80
N TYR A 68 -7.03 -19.82 6.59
CA TYR A 68 -7.06 -18.81 5.52
C TYR A 68 -6.33 -17.48 5.82
N GLY A 69 -5.29 -17.52 6.64
CA GLY A 69 -4.54 -16.31 6.95
C GLY A 69 -3.93 -15.60 5.73
N ASP A 70 -3.47 -16.37 4.75
CA ASP A 70 -2.97 -15.90 3.46
C ASP A 70 -4.01 -15.07 2.71
N ILE A 71 -5.28 -15.48 2.76
CA ILE A 71 -6.40 -14.77 2.16
C ILE A 71 -6.70 -13.46 2.90
N ILE A 72 -6.58 -13.43 4.24
CA ILE A 72 -6.74 -12.20 5.02
C ILE A 72 -5.65 -11.19 4.65
N LEU A 73 -4.40 -11.64 4.57
CA LEU A 73 -3.27 -10.79 4.18
C LEU A 73 -3.45 -10.26 2.75
N TYR A 74 -3.91 -11.11 1.83
CA TYR A 74 -4.24 -10.71 0.47
C TYR A 74 -5.37 -9.67 0.43
N ALA A 75 -6.46 -9.90 1.17
CA ALA A 75 -7.61 -9.00 1.23
C ALA A 75 -7.25 -7.64 1.83
N LEU A 76 -6.49 -7.60 2.93
CA LEU A 76 -6.03 -6.35 3.54
C LEU A 76 -5.11 -5.56 2.61
N SER A 77 -4.16 -6.24 1.95
CA SER A 77 -3.23 -5.57 1.03
C SER A 77 -3.94 -4.99 -0.19
N THR A 78 -4.86 -5.76 -0.79
CA THR A 78 -5.63 -5.33 -1.96
C THR A 78 -6.64 -4.25 -1.59
N GLY A 79 -7.29 -4.35 -0.41
CA GLY A 79 -8.18 -3.34 0.13
C GLY A 79 -7.48 -2.00 0.38
N TYR A 80 -6.28 -2.03 0.97
CA TYR A 80 -5.47 -0.82 1.18
C TYR A 80 -5.08 -0.14 -0.14
N VAL A 81 -4.70 -0.92 -1.15
CA VAL A 81 -4.36 -0.38 -2.47
C VAL A 81 -5.60 0.18 -3.17
N ALA A 82 -6.73 -0.50 -3.09
CA ALA A 82 -8.00 -0.02 -3.64
C ALA A 82 -8.45 1.29 -2.96
N TRP A 83 -8.32 1.38 -1.63
CA TRP A 83 -8.59 2.60 -0.87
C TRP A 83 -7.76 3.78 -1.39
N ASN A 84 -6.45 3.60 -1.50
CA ASN A 84 -5.57 4.65 -2.04
C ASN A 84 -5.92 5.02 -3.49
N ALA A 85 -6.34 4.06 -4.32
CA ALA A 85 -6.72 4.34 -5.71
C ALA A 85 -8.01 5.17 -5.82
N VAL A 86 -8.93 5.01 -4.87
CA VAL A 86 -10.20 5.74 -4.83
C VAL A 86 -10.01 7.12 -4.18
N ILE A 87 -9.43 7.16 -2.98
CA ILE A 87 -9.35 8.38 -2.15
C ILE A 87 -8.14 9.24 -2.51
N GLU A 88 -6.92 8.68 -2.56
CA GLU A 88 -5.69 9.47 -2.74
C GLU A 88 -4.80 8.92 -3.87
N PRO A 89 -5.20 9.05 -5.15
CA PRO A 89 -4.47 8.46 -6.27
C PRO A 89 -3.07 9.09 -6.50
N GLN A 90 -2.76 10.20 -5.82
CA GLN A 90 -1.43 10.83 -5.81
C GLN A 90 -0.38 10.04 -5.01
N THR A 91 -0.77 9.25 -4.01
CA THR A 91 0.18 8.48 -3.18
C THR A 91 0.63 7.20 -3.89
N LEU A 92 -0.11 6.79 -4.91
CA LEU A 92 0.17 5.62 -5.74
C LEU A 92 1.29 5.88 -6.73
N ARG A 93 2.21 4.91 -6.83
CA ARG A 93 3.25 4.90 -7.85
C ARG A 93 2.62 4.90 -9.26
N GLU A 94 3.10 5.77 -10.13
CA GLU A 94 2.52 6.00 -11.47
C GLU A 94 2.37 4.73 -12.31
N GLY A 95 3.34 3.81 -12.26
CA GLY A 95 3.24 2.54 -12.98
C GLY A 95 2.07 1.68 -12.50
N TYR A 96 1.80 1.68 -11.20
CA TYR A 96 0.67 0.95 -10.63
C TYR A 96 -0.67 1.62 -10.95
N TRP A 97 -0.68 2.95 -10.98
CA TRP A 97 -1.83 3.72 -11.45
C TRP A 97 -2.23 3.33 -12.88
N LYS A 98 -1.28 3.33 -13.82
CA LYS A 98 -1.53 2.93 -15.22
C LYS A 98 -2.08 1.50 -15.33
N PHE A 99 -1.58 0.60 -14.50
CA PHE A 99 -2.08 -0.78 -14.43
C PHE A 99 -3.54 -0.84 -13.96
N LEU A 100 -3.89 -0.13 -12.88
CA LEU A 100 -5.27 -0.07 -12.37
C LEU A 100 -6.25 0.58 -13.36
N VAL A 101 -5.81 1.64 -14.03
CA VAL A 101 -6.59 2.32 -15.08
C VAL A 101 -6.86 1.35 -16.24
N GLY A 102 -5.84 0.58 -16.66
CA GLY A 102 -5.99 -0.47 -17.67
C GLY A 102 -6.96 -1.58 -17.25
N LEU A 103 -6.85 -2.07 -16.01
CA LEU A 103 -7.75 -3.10 -15.46
C LEU A 103 -9.21 -2.67 -15.42
N THR A 104 -9.47 -1.38 -15.20
CA THR A 104 -10.83 -0.84 -15.06
C THR A 104 -11.39 -0.21 -16.32
N GLY A 105 -10.63 -0.22 -17.42
CA GLY A 105 -11.03 0.42 -18.68
C GLY A 105 -11.29 1.91 -18.51
N ASN A 106 -10.39 2.61 -17.80
CA ASN A 106 -10.46 4.05 -17.50
C ASN A 106 -11.63 4.50 -16.61
N LYS A 107 -12.43 3.57 -16.06
CA LYS A 107 -13.57 3.92 -15.18
C LYS A 107 -13.13 4.55 -13.86
N ILE A 108 -11.97 4.16 -13.33
CA ILE A 108 -11.43 4.72 -12.08
C ILE A 108 -11.21 6.24 -12.19
N GLU A 109 -10.91 6.77 -13.38
CA GLU A 109 -10.71 8.21 -13.58
C GLU A 109 -12.02 9.00 -13.47
N LEU A 110 -13.17 8.34 -13.69
CA LEU A 110 -14.50 8.96 -13.68
C LEU A 110 -15.12 9.12 -12.28
N LEU A 111 -14.40 8.74 -11.21
CA LEU A 111 -14.87 8.88 -9.84
C LEU A 111 -14.88 10.36 -9.41
N ASN A 112 -15.98 10.81 -8.79
CA ASN A 112 -16.09 12.15 -8.24
C ASN A 112 -15.23 12.31 -6.98
N ARG A 113 -13.97 12.71 -7.15
CA ARG A 113 -13.01 12.82 -6.04
C ARG A 113 -13.12 14.11 -5.24
N ARG A 114 -13.78 15.14 -5.78
CA ARG A 114 -13.98 16.43 -5.07
C ARG A 114 -14.78 16.26 -3.78
N LEU A 115 -15.67 15.28 -3.72
CA LEU A 115 -16.42 14.95 -2.50
C LEU A 115 -15.50 14.53 -1.35
N PHE A 116 -14.32 13.99 -1.64
CA PHE A 116 -13.37 13.56 -0.63
C PHE A 116 -12.48 14.70 -0.11
N ASP A 117 -12.43 15.84 -0.81
CA ASP A 117 -11.64 17.00 -0.38
C ASP A 117 -12.18 17.63 0.90
N ILE A 118 -13.49 17.47 1.18
CA ILE A 118 -14.12 17.91 2.43
C ILE A 118 -13.47 17.25 3.65
N PHE A 119 -12.98 16.02 3.49
CA PHE A 119 -12.28 15.29 4.55
C PHE A 119 -10.79 15.64 4.66
N GLY A 120 -10.28 16.57 3.83
CA GLY A 120 -8.89 17.04 3.84
C GLY A 120 -7.91 16.21 3.01
N TYR A 121 -8.38 15.25 2.21
CA TYR A 121 -7.53 14.28 1.49
C TYR A 121 -6.93 14.80 0.16
N ASN A 122 -7.15 16.06 -0.24
CA ASN A 122 -6.63 16.66 -1.49
C ASN A 122 -6.75 15.71 -2.71
N SER A 123 -7.84 14.94 -2.75
CA SER A 123 -8.12 13.85 -3.67
C SER A 123 -8.31 14.33 -5.11
N SER A 124 -8.72 15.58 -5.30
CA SER A 124 -8.88 16.20 -6.62
C SER A 124 -7.56 16.67 -7.26
N LYS A 125 -6.43 16.67 -6.53
CA LYS A 125 -5.16 17.24 -7.02
C LYS A 125 -4.66 16.63 -8.34
N LYS A 126 -4.92 15.33 -8.55
CA LYS A 126 -4.56 14.62 -9.79
C LYS A 126 -5.58 14.80 -10.92
N PHE A 127 -6.80 15.25 -10.61
CA PHE A 127 -7.94 15.41 -11.53
C PHE A 127 -8.69 16.74 -11.29
N PRO A 128 -8.02 17.91 -11.46
CA PRO A 128 -8.58 19.19 -11.03
C PRO A 128 -9.85 19.62 -11.79
N HIS A 129 -10.02 19.19 -13.04
CA HIS A 129 -11.14 19.64 -13.90
C HIS A 129 -12.23 18.58 -14.13
N PHE A 130 -12.18 17.44 -13.45
CA PHE A 130 -13.17 16.39 -13.64
C PHE A 130 -14.43 16.66 -12.80
N ILE A 131 -15.54 16.96 -13.46
CA ILE A 131 -16.88 17.05 -12.87
C ILE A 131 -17.78 16.07 -13.62
N PRO A 132 -18.29 15.00 -12.97
CA PRO A 132 -19.17 14.07 -13.64
C PRO A 132 -20.51 14.73 -13.96
N ARG A 133 -21.02 14.48 -15.18
CA ARG A 133 -22.36 14.90 -15.57
C ARG A 133 -23.38 13.94 -14.96
N LEU A 134 -23.91 14.34 -13.80
CA LEU A 134 -24.94 13.59 -13.09
C LEU A 134 -26.32 14.02 -13.57
N ASP A 135 -27.24 13.06 -13.70
CA ASP A 135 -28.63 13.34 -14.06
C ASP A 135 -29.39 13.80 -12.80
N PRO A 136 -29.97 15.02 -12.80
CA PRO A 136 -30.67 15.57 -11.65
C PRO A 136 -31.87 14.75 -11.17
N ARG A 137 -32.37 13.82 -11.98
CA ARG A 137 -33.45 12.91 -11.60
C ARG A 137 -33.05 11.92 -10.50
N PHE A 138 -31.75 11.63 -10.36
CA PHE A 138 -31.25 10.59 -9.45
C PHE A 138 -30.29 11.13 -8.38
N THR A 139 -30.07 12.45 -8.31
CA THR A 139 -29.13 13.07 -7.37
C THR A 139 -29.77 14.25 -6.64
N SER A 140 -29.77 14.20 -5.31
CA SER A 140 -30.11 15.36 -4.47
C SER A 140 -28.93 16.33 -4.47
N PHE A 141 -29.10 17.50 -5.07
CA PHE A 141 -28.04 18.52 -5.22
C PHE A 141 -27.88 19.45 -4.01
N ASP A 142 -28.76 19.34 -3.00
CA ASP A 142 -28.91 20.34 -1.93
C ASP A 142 -27.65 20.56 -1.07
N GLY A 143 -26.74 19.58 -0.99
CA GLY A 143 -25.47 19.71 -0.24
C GLY A 143 -24.21 19.79 -1.09
N ILE A 144 -24.28 19.55 -2.40
CA ILE A 144 -23.10 19.41 -3.29
C ILE A 144 -22.72 20.76 -3.93
N TRP A 145 -23.71 21.62 -4.17
CA TRP A 145 -23.50 22.89 -4.86
C TRP A 145 -22.68 23.90 -4.04
N SER A 146 -22.78 23.87 -2.71
CA SER A 146 -21.97 24.69 -1.79
C SER A 146 -20.48 24.33 -1.82
N VAL A 147 -20.15 23.07 -2.11
CA VAL A 147 -18.76 22.57 -2.19
C VAL A 147 -18.11 22.94 -3.53
N ILE A 148 -18.91 23.09 -4.60
CA ILE A 148 -18.41 23.47 -5.93
C ILE A 148 -18.12 24.98 -6.01
N HIS A 149 -18.72 25.81 -5.14
CA HIS A 149 -18.65 27.28 -5.17
C HIS A 149 -17.65 27.92 -4.19
N HIS A 150 -16.87 27.12 -3.46
CA HIS A 150 -15.91 27.63 -2.48
C HIS A 150 -14.47 27.78 -3.01
N ASP A 151 -14.28 27.64 -4.33
CA ASP A 151 -13.05 27.99 -5.07
C ASP A 151 -13.22 29.30 -5.84
#